data_AF-A0A969ZEC7-F1
#
_entry.id   AF-A0A969ZEC7-F1
#
_cell.length_a   1.000
_cell.length_b   1.000
_cell.length_c   1.000
_cell.angle_alpha   90.00
_cell.angle_beta   90.00
_cell.angle_gamma   90.00
#
_symmetry.space_group_name_H-M   'P 1'
#
loop_
_entity.id
_entity.type
_entity.pdbx_description
1 polymer ?
#
loop_
_entity_poly.entity_id
_entity_poly.type
_entity_poly.pdbx_seq_one_letter_code
_entity_poly.pdbx_strand_id
1 'polypeptide(L)' 'MINGKNYYFNEEGVCKTKFGIDVATYQGQINWEAAKAGGVEFAIIRIGYGMDLAEQDDNTAIRKLHLR' A
#
# COMPACT_ATOMS: atom_id res chain seq x y z
N MET A 1 -1.17 9.15 -18.82
CA MET A 1 -1.87 8.33 -17.81
C MET A 1 -2.32 7.04 -18.48
N ILE A 2 -2.10 5.89 -17.85
CA ILE A 2 -2.59 4.58 -18.31
C ILE A 2 -3.53 4.07 -17.22
N ASN A 3 -4.78 3.73 -17.57
CA ASN A 3 -5.81 3.29 -16.61
C ASN A 3 -5.96 4.22 -15.38
N GLY A 4 -5.89 5.54 -15.59
CA GLY A 4 -6.02 6.54 -14.52
C GLY A 4 -4.79 6.67 -13.60
N LYS A 5 -3.68 6.00 -13.92
CA LYS A 5 -2.44 6.04 -13.14
C LYS A 5 -1.34 6.79 -13.89
N ASN A 6 -0.47 7.43 -13.11
CA ASN A 6 0.71 8.11 -13.61
C ASN A 6 1.89 7.13 -13.69
N TYR A 7 2.57 7.14 -14.83
CA TYR A 7 3.75 6.33 -15.08
C TYR A 7 4.86 7.22 -15.61
N TYR A 8 6.07 6.98 -15.13
CA TYR A 8 7.29 7.58 -15.63
C TYR A 8 8.11 6.52 -16.38
N PHE A 9 8.48 6.88 -17.60
CA PHE A 9 9.34 6.10 -18.48
C PHE A 9 10.64 6.89 -18.71
N ASN A 10 11.78 6.21 -18.73
CA ASN A 10 13.05 6.85 -19.09
C ASN A 10 13.16 7.04 -20.62
N GLU A 11 14.28 7.63 -21.08
CA GLU A 11 14.56 7.86 -22.52
C GLU A 11 14.60 6.57 -23.35
N GLU A 12 14.82 5.42 -22.72
CA GLU A 12 14.85 4.08 -23.33
C GLU A 12 13.46 3.39 -23.36
N GLY A 13 12.41 4.07 -22.87
CA GLY A 13 11.05 3.52 -22.79
C GLY A 13 10.83 2.52 -21.65
N VAL A 14 11.75 2.41 -20.69
CA VAL A 14 11.64 1.53 -19.52
C VAL A 14 10.78 2.20 -18.44
N CYS A 15 9.73 1.51 -17.98
CA CYS A 15 8.92 1.96 -16.85
C CYS A 15 9.71 1.82 -15.53
N LYS A 16 9.91 2.94 -14.82
CA LYS A 16 10.54 2.93 -13.48
C LYS A 16 9.54 3.13 -12.35
N THR A 17 8.30 3.50 -12.66
CA THR A 17 7.26 3.66 -11.65
C THR A 17 6.72 2.31 -11.22
N LYS A 18 6.61 2.12 -9.90
CA LYS A 18 5.78 1.07 -9.31
C LYS A 18 4.52 1.68 -8.74
N PHE A 19 3.38 1.00 -8.88
CA PHE A 19 2.12 1.43 -8.28
C PHE A 19 1.93 0.75 -6.92
N GLY A 20 1.69 1.55 -5.88
CA GLY A 20 1.43 1.04 -4.55
C GLY A 20 0.31 1.77 -3.83
N ILE A 21 -0.11 1.22 -2.70
CA ILE A 21 -1.17 1.77 -1.84
C ILE A 21 -0.65 2.06 -0.43
N ASP A 22 -1.16 3.10 0.21
CA ASP A 22 -0.97 3.31 1.64
C ASP A 22 -2.16 2.75 2.42
N VAL A 23 -1.84 1.97 3.46
CA VAL A 23 -2.83 1.23 4.24
C VAL A 23 -2.79 1.67 5.69
N ALA A 24 -3.96 2.06 6.21
CA ALA A 24 -4.19 2.44 7.60
C ALA A 24 -5.40 1.73 8.20
N THR A 25 -5.60 1.88 9.51
CA THR A 25 -6.70 1.32 10.31
C THR A 25 -8.08 1.51 9.67
N TYR A 26 -8.33 2.70 9.09
CA TYR A 26 -9.66 3.17 8.71
C TYR A 26 -10.27 2.49 7.46
N GLN A 27 -9.49 1.73 6.69
CA GLN A 27 -9.93 1.17 5.40
C GLN A 27 -10.56 -0.24 5.50
N GLY A 28 -10.75 -0.78 6.72
CA GLY A 28 -11.31 -2.12 6.91
C GLY A 28 -10.38 -3.26 6.44
N GLN A 29 -10.96 -4.43 6.13
CA GLN A 29 -10.25 -5.60 5.59
C GLN A 29 -9.96 -5.39 4.10
N ILE A 30 -8.71 -5.58 3.69
CA ILE A 30 -8.29 -5.39 2.30
C ILE A 30 -8.48 -6.68 1.52
N ASN A 31 -9.16 -6.59 0.38
CA ASN A 31 -9.16 -7.65 -0.62
C ASN A 31 -7.87 -7.56 -1.45
N TRP A 32 -6.85 -8.29 -1.02
CA TRP A 32 -5.54 -8.29 -1.68
C TRP A 32 -5.56 -8.85 -3.10
N GLU A 33 -6.47 -9.78 -3.42
CA GLU A 33 -6.62 -10.32 -4.77
C GLU A 33 -7.16 -9.24 -5.72
N ALA A 34 -8.15 -8.47 -5.28
CA ALA A 34 -8.64 -7.32 -6.05
C ALA A 34 -7.56 -6.22 -6.18
N ALA A 35 -6.75 -5.98 -5.14
CA ALA A 35 -5.65 -5.02 -5.21
C ALA A 35 -4.57 -5.44 -6.23
N LYS A 36 -4.15 -6.72 -6.21
CA LYS A 36 -3.21 -7.28 -7.20
C LYS A 36 -3.79 -7.21 -8.62
N ALA A 37 -5.05 -7.60 -8.81
CA ALA A 37 -5.74 -7.51 -10.10
C ALA A 37 -5.83 -6.06 -10.60
N GLY A 38 -5.97 -5.11 -9.68
CA GLY A 38 -5.90 -3.68 -9.95
C GLY A 38 -4.50 -3.15 -10.23
N GLY A 39 -3.45 -3.96 -10.18
CA GLY A 39 -2.06 -3.60 -10.48
C GLY A 39 -1.30 -2.96 -9.33
N VAL A 40 -1.65 -3.27 -8.07
CA VAL A 40 -0.85 -2.90 -6.88
C VAL A 40 0.37 -3.81 -6.77
N GLU A 41 1.55 -3.21 -6.74
CA GLU A 41 2.85 -3.89 -6.67
C GLU A 41 3.45 -3.85 -5.26
N PHE A 42 3.08 -2.86 -4.44
CA PHE A 42 3.50 -2.75 -3.04
C PHE A 42 2.47 -2.05 -2.18
N ALA A 43 2.54 -2.27 -0.87
CA ALA A 43 1.74 -1.55 0.12
C ALA A 43 2.64 -1.00 1.22
N ILE A 44 2.36 0.23 1.67
CA ILE A 44 2.97 0.81 2.86
C ILE A 44 1.92 0.71 3.97
N ILE A 45 2.24 -0.05 5.02
CA ILE A 45 1.33 -0.25 6.15
C ILE A 45 1.74 0.70 7.26
N ARG A 46 0.81 1.55 7.71
CA ARG A 46 1.02 2.41 8.87
C ARG A 46 1.00 1.57 10.14
N ILE A 47 2.07 1.62 10.92
CA ILE A 47 2.24 0.86 12.17
C ILE A 47 1.93 1.67 13.44
N GLY A 48 1.78 2.99 13.32
CA GLY A 48 1.53 3.90 14.45
C GLY A 48 1.76 5.35 14.03
N TYR A 49 1.71 6.28 14.98
CA TYR A 49 2.00 7.71 14.76
C TYR A 49 2.57 8.37 16.02
N GLY A 50 3.32 9.47 15.89
CA GLY A 50 3.77 10.24 17.05
C GLY A 50 5.00 9.69 17.76
N MET A 51 4.89 9.49 19.08
CA MET A 51 5.95 9.01 19.98
C MET A 51 5.90 7.49 20.12
N ASP A 52 6.90 6.91 20.78
CA ASP A 52 6.94 5.49 21.14
C ASP A 52 6.01 5.22 22.35
N LEU A 53 4.71 5.30 22.10
CA LEU A 53 3.64 5.05 23.06
C LEU A 53 2.71 3.97 22.50
N ALA A 54 2.48 2.91 23.26
CA ALA A 54 1.65 1.77 22.86
C ALA A 54 0.20 2.14 22.45
N GLU A 55 -0.31 3.28 22.93
CA GLU A 55 -1.63 3.80 22.55
C GLU A 55 -1.66 4.38 21.12
N GLN A 56 -0.50 4.76 20.60
CA GLN A 56 -0.34 5.33 19.26
C GLN A 56 0.06 4.27 18.23
N ASP A 57 0.40 3.06 18.68
CA ASP A 57 0.60 1.90 17.83
C ASP A 57 -0.71 1.50 17.14
N ASP A 58 -0.63 1.30 15.83
CA ASP A 58 -1.72 0.71 15.06
C ASP A 58 -1.72 -0.80 15.30
N ASN A 59 -2.35 -1.22 16.40
CA ASN A 59 -2.49 -2.62 16.81
C ASN A 59 -3.19 -3.51 15.77
N THR A 60 -3.80 -2.94 14.72
CA THR A 60 -4.43 -3.69 13.64
C THR A 60 -3.51 -3.89 12.42
N ALA A 61 -2.43 -3.12 12.32
CA ALA A 61 -1.48 -3.15 11.20
C ALA A 61 -0.88 -4.55 10.99
N ILE A 62 -0.50 -5.21 12.09
CA ILE A 62 0.12 -6.55 12.06
C ILE A 62 -0.87 -7.62 11.59
N ARG A 63 -2.17 -7.50 11.94
CA ARG A 63 -3.19 -8.46 11.50
C ARG A 63 -3.45 -8.39 10.00
N LYS A 64 -3.27 -7.23 9.36
CA LYS A 64 -3.44 -7.06 7.90
C LYS A 64 -2.32 -7.71 7.07
N LEU A 65 -1.16 -7.98 7.69
CA LEU A 65 -0.05 -8.72 7.07
C LEU A 65 -0.26 -10.25 7.11
N HIS A 66 -1.11 -10.75 8.01
CA HIS A 66 -1.22 -12.18 8.33
C HIS A 66 -2.38 -12.94 7.66
N LEU A 67 -3.13 -12.31 6.76
CA LEU A 67 -4.15 -13.03 5.99
C LEU A 67 -3.52 -13.55 4.70
N ARG A 68 -2.88 -14.71 4.83
CA ARG A 68 -2.61 -15.62 3.70
C ARG A 68 -3.90 -16.18 3.15
#